data_AF-A0A1Q3EMU6-F1
#
_entry.id   AF-A0A1Q3EMU6-F1
#
_cell.length_a   1.000
_cell.length_b   1.000
_cell.length_c   1.000
_cell.angle_alpha   90.00
_cell.angle_beta   90.00
_cell.angle_gamma   90.00
#
_symmetry.space_group_name_H-M   'P 1'
#
loop_
_entity.id
_entity.type
_entity.pdbx_description
1 polymer ?
#
loop_
_entity_poly.entity_id
_entity_poly.type
_entity_poly.pdbx_seq_one_letter_code
_entity_poly.pdbx_strand_id
1 'polypeptide(L)'
;MSLITSTPNDILKLAMDQFSRGIFHMPHPSHAVPPSGKPLSSGAAPALDSFSRAKELFTIGSEALLVAEKLENPSERKYWASWSDSVFNQMKMEADVDAWRGPINRARGQCCLIVGTAQAEEFEEALENGDESVLRSEDADEAREALMDAISFLEKAKSAATSTDMDQDDDELQHFLEEALLTLANLTLDEKKREDLYLRAQKESGGAIDLSDEMDES
;
A
#
# COMPACT_ATOMS: atom_id res chain seq x y z
N MET A 1 28.57 1.86 13.36
CA MET A 1 27.57 0.77 13.31
C MET A 1 28.08 -0.30 12.36
N SER A 2 28.07 -1.56 12.77
CA SER A 2 28.36 -2.68 11.86
C SER A 2 27.03 -3.11 11.24
N LEU A 3 26.97 -3.26 9.92
CA LEU A 3 25.77 -3.70 9.19
C LEU A 3 25.22 -5.05 9.71
N ILE A 4 26.06 -5.84 10.38
CA ILE A 4 25.74 -7.17 10.90
C ILE A 4 24.77 -7.11 12.10
N THR A 5 24.67 -5.98 12.80
CA THR A 5 23.79 -5.83 13.98
C THR A 5 22.65 -4.83 13.75
N SER A 6 22.48 -4.33 12.52
CA SER A 6 21.44 -3.36 12.19
C SER A 6 20.11 -4.06 11.96
N THR A 7 19.04 -3.53 12.55
CA THR A 7 17.67 -3.99 12.24
C THR A 7 17.29 -3.59 10.80
N PRO A 8 16.29 -4.24 10.18
CA PRO A 8 15.79 -3.81 8.86
C PRO A 8 15.39 -2.33 8.83
N ASN A 9 14.74 -1.84 9.88
CA ASN A 9 14.40 -0.41 10.03
C ASN A 9 15.64 0.49 10.05
N ASP A 10 16.71 0.11 10.75
CA ASP A 10 17.97 0.89 10.74
C ASP A 10 18.56 0.97 9.33
N ILE A 11 18.52 -0.14 8.58
CA ILE A 11 19.02 -0.20 7.21
C ILE A 11 18.17 0.70 6.30
N LEU A 12 16.84 0.64 6.41
CA LEU A 12 15.95 1.51 5.64
C LEU A 12 16.18 3.00 5.98
N LYS A 13 16.33 3.36 7.26
CA LYS A 13 16.67 4.74 7.68
C LYS A 13 17.99 5.22 7.08
N LEU A 14 19.01 4.36 7.06
CA LEU A 14 20.30 4.69 6.44
C LEU A 14 20.19 4.85 4.92
N ALA A 15 19.35 4.04 4.26
CA ALA A 15 19.15 4.08 2.81
C ALA A 15 18.26 5.25 2.35
N MET A 16 17.36 5.74 3.22
CA MET A 16 16.37 6.78 2.91
C MET A 16 16.97 8.03 2.26
N ASP A 17 18.10 8.51 2.76
CA ASP A 17 18.79 9.68 2.20
C ASP A 17 19.23 9.44 0.75
N GLN A 18 19.67 8.21 0.44
CA GLN A 18 20.10 7.84 -0.91
C GLN A 18 18.89 7.70 -1.84
N PHE A 19 17.81 7.07 -1.37
CA PHE A 19 16.56 6.99 -2.14
C PHE A 19 16.00 8.38 -2.43
N SER A 20 15.93 9.25 -1.43
CA SER A 20 15.39 10.60 -1.58
C SER A 20 16.19 11.42 -2.59
N ARG A 21 17.53 11.37 -2.52
CA ARG A 21 18.41 12.04 -3.47
C ARG A 21 18.30 11.43 -4.87
N GLY A 22 18.23 10.11 -4.96
CA GLY A 22 18.02 9.38 -6.21
C GLY A 22 16.74 9.84 -6.89
N ILE A 23 15.59 9.71 -6.20
CA ILE A 23 14.25 10.09 -6.65
C ILE A 23 14.20 11.56 -7.10
N PHE A 24 14.82 12.46 -6.33
CA PHE A 24 14.87 13.88 -6.64
C PHE A 24 15.67 14.19 -7.93
N HIS A 25 16.74 13.44 -8.20
CA HIS A 25 17.58 13.64 -9.37
C HIS A 25 17.21 12.76 -10.57
N MET A 26 16.15 11.94 -10.47
CA MET A 26 15.71 11.09 -11.59
C MET A 26 15.26 11.95 -12.79
N PRO A 27 15.68 11.61 -14.02
CA PRO A 27 15.18 12.25 -15.24
C PRO A 27 13.65 12.21 -15.34
N HIS A 28 13.02 13.37 -15.54
CA HIS A 28 11.58 13.47 -15.78
C HIS A 28 11.26 13.45 -17.28
N PRO A 29 10.19 12.75 -17.72
CA PRO A 29 9.82 12.65 -19.14
C PRO A 29 9.59 14.01 -19.81
N SER A 30 9.04 14.98 -19.07
CA SER A 30 8.71 16.33 -19.55
C SER A 30 9.92 17.26 -19.73
N HIS A 31 11.08 16.91 -19.16
CA HIS A 31 12.31 17.70 -19.27
C HIS A 31 13.30 17.18 -20.32
N ALA A 32 12.95 16.12 -21.06
CA ALA A 32 13.76 15.55 -22.13
C ALA A 32 13.60 16.26 -23.49
N VAL A 33 13.18 17.54 -23.50
CA VAL A 33 13.22 18.37 -24.72
C VAL A 33 14.61 19.02 -24.78
N PRO A 34 15.49 18.63 -25.72
CA PRO A 34 16.75 19.35 -25.90
C PRO A 34 16.43 20.77 -26.38
N PRO A 35 17.13 21.81 -25.89
CA PRO A 35 17.01 23.13 -26.47
C PRO A 35 17.46 23.06 -27.92
N SER A 36 16.57 23.50 -28.80
CA SER A 36 16.68 23.57 -30.25
C SER A 36 18.09 23.91 -30.73
N GLY A 37 18.76 23.00 -31.44
CA GLY A 37 19.92 23.37 -32.25
C GLY A 37 20.94 22.29 -32.59
N LYS A 38 20.57 21.34 -33.46
CA LYS A 38 21.35 20.74 -34.58
C LYS A 38 21.04 19.24 -34.75
N PRO A 39 20.71 18.76 -35.97
CA PRO A 39 20.66 17.34 -36.26
C PRO A 39 22.08 16.87 -36.52
N LEU A 40 22.63 16.01 -35.65
CA LEU A 40 23.90 15.34 -35.90
C LEU A 40 23.70 13.84 -35.75
N SER A 41 23.78 13.19 -36.92
CA SER A 41 24.32 11.85 -37.14
C SER A 41 23.60 10.68 -36.46
N SER A 42 22.93 9.90 -37.32
CA SER A 42 22.60 8.50 -37.16
C SER A 42 23.84 7.68 -36.73
N GLY A 43 24.02 7.52 -35.43
CA GLY A 43 24.83 6.46 -34.84
C GLY A 43 23.91 5.71 -33.90
N ALA A 44 23.37 4.58 -34.34
CA ALA A 44 22.59 3.68 -33.50
C ALA A 44 23.52 3.14 -32.40
N ALA A 45 23.59 3.85 -31.28
CA ALA A 45 23.96 3.25 -30.01
C ALA A 45 22.93 2.15 -29.74
N PRO A 46 23.35 0.97 -29.23
CA PRO A 46 22.38 -0.04 -28.84
C PRO A 46 21.43 0.63 -27.84
N ALA A 47 20.13 0.40 -28.01
CA ALA A 47 19.12 0.76 -27.04
C ALA A 47 19.43 -0.01 -25.75
N LEU A 48 20.40 0.47 -24.96
CA LEU A 48 20.49 0.20 -23.54
C LEU A 48 19.12 0.62 -22.99
N ASP A 49 18.41 -0.32 -22.38
CA ASP A 49 17.08 -0.14 -21.82
C ASP A 49 16.87 1.30 -21.36
N SER A 50 16.03 2.03 -22.10
CA SER A 50 15.80 3.44 -21.82
C SER A 50 15.29 3.58 -20.39
N PHE A 51 16.00 4.37 -19.57
CA PHE A 51 15.62 4.66 -18.20
C PHE A 51 14.14 5.10 -18.12
N SER A 52 13.34 4.39 -17.31
CA SER A 52 11.94 4.70 -17.07
C SER A 52 11.76 5.13 -15.63
N ARG A 53 11.58 6.43 -15.39
CA ARG A 53 11.35 6.97 -14.03
C ARG A 53 10.20 6.25 -13.32
N ALA A 54 9.10 6.02 -14.03
CA ALA A 54 7.95 5.30 -13.49
C ALA A 54 8.33 3.89 -13.01
N LYS A 55 9.09 3.14 -13.81
CA LYS A 55 9.56 1.79 -13.44
C LYS A 55 10.44 1.84 -12.19
N GLU A 56 11.40 2.75 -12.14
CA GLU A 56 12.32 2.88 -11.00
C GLU A 56 11.60 3.29 -9.72
N LEU A 57 10.66 4.24 -9.79
CA LEU A 57 9.84 4.62 -8.63
C LEU A 57 9.01 3.46 -8.13
N PHE A 58 8.37 2.72 -9.05
CA PHE A 58 7.58 1.56 -8.69
C PHE A 58 8.43 0.49 -8.01
N THR A 59 9.62 0.21 -8.54
CA THR A 59 10.57 -0.73 -7.94
C THR A 59 10.99 -0.27 -6.56
N ILE A 60 11.41 0.99 -6.37
CA ILE A 60 11.82 1.50 -5.06
C ILE A 60 10.67 1.41 -4.04
N GLY A 61 9.47 1.86 -4.43
CA GLY A 61 8.30 1.83 -3.56
C GLY A 61 7.91 0.40 -3.18
N SER A 62 7.90 -0.52 -4.16
CA SER A 62 7.50 -1.92 -3.92
C SER A 62 8.51 -2.66 -3.04
N GLU A 63 9.80 -2.49 -3.28
CA GLU A 63 10.85 -3.12 -2.47
C GLU A 63 10.84 -2.60 -1.03
N ALA A 64 10.62 -1.29 -0.84
CA ALA A 64 10.48 -0.72 0.50
C ALA A 64 9.21 -1.23 1.21
N LEU A 65 8.10 -1.35 0.48
CA LEU A 65 6.85 -1.91 0.99
C LEU A 65 7.01 -3.37 1.43
N LEU A 66 7.67 -4.21 0.63
CA LEU A 66 7.96 -5.62 0.95
C LEU A 66 8.79 -5.78 2.23
N VAL A 67 9.66 -4.81 2.53
CA VAL A 67 10.39 -4.79 3.80
C VAL A 67 9.50 -4.26 4.92
N ALA A 68 8.72 -3.21 4.67
CA ALA A 68 7.81 -2.61 5.63
C ALA A 68 6.86 -3.65 6.24
N GLU A 69 6.26 -4.51 5.41
CA GLU A 69 5.34 -5.58 5.85
C GLU A 69 5.94 -6.55 6.87
N LYS A 70 7.27 -6.72 6.84
CA LYS A 70 7.99 -7.69 7.67
C LYS A 70 8.58 -7.08 8.93
N LEU A 71 8.39 -5.78 9.16
CA LEU A 71 8.85 -5.14 10.39
C LEU A 71 7.97 -5.60 11.55
N GLU A 72 8.60 -5.92 12.68
CA GLU A 72 7.90 -6.41 13.88
C GLU A 72 7.13 -5.28 14.58
N ASN A 73 7.66 -4.05 14.53
CA ASN A 73 7.07 -2.92 15.22
C ASN A 73 5.98 -2.24 14.35
N PRO A 74 4.73 -2.14 14.83
CA PRO A 74 3.63 -1.55 14.06
C PRO A 74 3.88 -0.10 13.65
N SER A 75 4.42 0.73 14.54
CA SER A 75 4.72 2.13 14.23
C SER A 75 5.80 2.26 13.14
N GLU A 76 6.74 1.31 13.05
CA GLU A 76 7.71 1.24 11.95
C GLU A 76 7.06 0.77 10.64
N ARG A 77 6.14 -0.21 10.68
CA ARG A 77 5.33 -0.62 9.52
C ARG A 77 4.54 0.56 8.96
N LYS A 78 3.79 1.27 9.82
CA LYS A 78 3.02 2.48 9.48
C LYS A 78 3.92 3.50 8.76
N TYR A 79 5.09 3.79 9.33
CA TYR A 79 6.02 4.78 8.77
C TYR A 79 6.50 4.39 7.36
N TRP A 80 6.99 3.16 7.17
CA TRP A 80 7.57 2.73 5.90
C TRP A 80 6.52 2.44 4.82
N ALA A 81 5.34 1.98 5.20
CA ALA A 81 4.19 1.88 4.29
C ALA A 81 3.74 3.27 3.81
N SER A 82 3.64 4.25 4.72
CA SER A 82 3.32 5.64 4.39
C SER A 82 4.37 6.28 3.47
N TRP A 83 5.65 6.01 3.74
CA TRP A 83 6.74 6.46 2.87
C TRP A 83 6.61 5.87 1.47
N SER A 84 6.32 4.58 1.36
CA SER A 84 6.13 3.89 0.09
C SER A 84 4.92 4.43 -0.68
N ASP A 85 3.79 4.70 -0.01
CA ASP A 85 2.63 5.35 -0.62
C ASP A 85 3.00 6.71 -1.25
N SER A 86 3.85 7.49 -0.57
CA SER A 86 4.30 8.78 -1.09
C SER A 86 5.11 8.64 -2.39
N VAL A 87 5.88 7.56 -2.55
CA VAL A 87 6.62 7.25 -3.78
C VAL A 87 5.64 6.87 -4.91
N PHE A 88 4.67 5.99 -4.64
CA PHE A 88 3.64 5.64 -5.62
C PHE A 88 2.77 6.83 -6.01
N ASN A 89 2.48 7.74 -5.09
CA ASN A 89 1.71 8.94 -5.36
C ASN A 89 2.42 9.88 -6.35
N GLN A 90 3.76 9.92 -6.36
CA GLN A 90 4.52 10.68 -7.35
C GLN A 90 4.34 10.15 -8.79
N MET A 91 4.03 8.87 -8.96
CA MET A 91 3.88 8.26 -10.28
C MET A 91 2.61 8.70 -11.02
N LYS A 92 1.63 9.32 -10.34
CA LYS A 92 0.41 9.85 -10.97
C LYS A 92 0.68 10.95 -12.02
N MET A 93 1.87 11.55 -11.99
CA MET A 93 2.27 12.64 -12.88
C MET A 93 3.13 12.16 -14.06
N GLU A 94 3.30 10.85 -14.25
CA GLU A 94 4.12 10.26 -15.32
C GLU A 94 3.36 10.13 -16.65
N ALA A 95 4.08 10.02 -17.76
CA ALA A 95 3.50 10.07 -19.11
C ALA A 95 2.60 8.88 -19.50
N ASP A 96 2.63 7.77 -18.74
CA ASP A 96 1.88 6.54 -19.01
C ASP A 96 1.05 6.08 -17.79
N VAL A 97 0.24 6.98 -17.25
CA VAL A 97 -0.57 6.70 -16.04
C VAL A 97 -1.51 5.51 -16.25
N ASP A 98 -1.98 5.27 -17.47
CA ASP A 98 -2.94 4.20 -17.77
C ASP A 98 -2.34 2.81 -17.53
N ALA A 99 -1.11 2.55 -18.01
CA ALA A 99 -0.42 1.27 -17.79
C ALA A 99 -0.10 1.02 -16.31
N TRP A 100 0.16 2.09 -15.56
CA TRP A 100 0.51 1.98 -14.13
C TRP A 100 -0.70 2.07 -13.19
N ARG A 101 -1.90 2.37 -13.69
CA ARG A 101 -3.08 2.60 -12.84
C ARG A 101 -3.42 1.40 -11.96
N GLY A 102 -3.47 0.21 -12.54
CA GLY A 102 -3.75 -1.04 -11.81
C GLY A 102 -2.69 -1.32 -10.74
N PRO A 103 -1.40 -1.45 -11.12
CA PRO A 103 -0.31 -1.69 -10.17
C PRO A 103 -0.19 -0.63 -9.08
N ILE A 104 -0.33 0.66 -9.41
CA ILE A 104 -0.31 1.75 -8.42
C ILE A 104 -1.48 1.62 -7.45
N ASN A 105 -2.69 1.38 -7.94
CA ASN A 105 -3.84 1.20 -7.05
C ASN A 105 -3.63 0.01 -6.11
N ARG A 106 -3.14 -1.14 -6.61
CA ARG A 106 -2.83 -2.28 -5.74
C ARG A 106 -1.82 -1.92 -4.66
N ALA A 107 -0.67 -1.37 -5.05
CA ALA A 107 0.41 -1.05 -4.12
C ALA A 107 0.00 0.01 -3.09
N ARG A 108 -0.75 1.04 -3.50
CA ARG A 108 -1.27 2.06 -2.57
C ARG A 108 -2.33 1.48 -1.63
N GLY A 109 -3.18 0.58 -2.12
CA GLY A 109 -4.13 -0.16 -1.30
C GLY A 109 -3.44 -0.96 -0.19
N GLN A 110 -2.37 -1.67 -0.55
CA GLN A 110 -1.52 -2.42 0.37
C GLN A 110 -0.80 -1.52 1.39
N CYS A 111 -0.26 -0.36 0.97
CA CYS A 111 0.29 0.64 1.90
C CYS A 111 -0.75 1.09 2.93
N CYS A 112 -1.95 1.45 2.47
CA CYS A 112 -3.04 1.89 3.33
C CYS A 112 -3.53 0.77 4.27
N LEU A 113 -3.56 -0.48 3.79
CA LEU A 113 -3.90 -1.65 4.62
C LEU A 113 -2.92 -1.77 5.78
N ILE A 114 -1.62 -1.79 5.51
CA ILE A 114 -0.57 -1.89 6.53
C ILE A 114 -0.64 -0.73 7.53
N VAL A 115 -0.89 0.49 7.06
CA VAL A 115 -1.06 1.67 7.94
C VAL A 115 -2.24 1.45 8.90
N GLY A 116 -3.39 1.05 8.35
CA GLY A 116 -4.61 0.83 9.13
C GLY A 116 -4.49 -0.32 10.12
N THR A 117 -3.93 -1.46 9.70
CA THR A 117 -3.76 -2.65 10.55
C THR A 117 -2.71 -2.42 11.63
N ALA A 118 -1.59 -1.79 11.29
CA ALA A 118 -0.57 -1.44 12.28
C ALA A 118 -1.11 -0.50 13.38
N GLN A 119 -2.03 0.40 13.05
CA GLN A 119 -2.71 1.21 14.07
C GLN A 119 -3.77 0.42 14.83
N ALA A 120 -4.52 -0.47 14.17
CA ALA A 120 -5.50 -1.32 14.82
C ALA A 120 -4.86 -2.18 15.92
N GLU A 121 -3.65 -2.71 15.67
CA GLU A 121 -2.86 -3.48 16.63
C GLU A 121 -2.56 -2.70 17.92
N GLU A 122 -2.40 -1.37 17.85
CA GLU A 122 -2.16 -0.54 19.04
C GLU A 122 -3.40 -0.46 19.95
N PHE A 123 -4.59 -0.81 19.44
CA PHE A 123 -5.84 -0.82 20.20
C PHE A 123 -6.21 -2.20 20.75
N GLU A 124 -5.61 -3.29 20.26
CA GLU A 124 -6.00 -4.66 20.61
C GLU A 124 -6.01 -4.90 22.11
N GLU A 125 -4.93 -4.55 22.82
CA GLU A 125 -4.83 -4.73 24.28
C GLU A 125 -5.94 -3.95 25.02
N ALA A 126 -6.28 -2.74 24.58
CA ALA A 126 -7.32 -1.96 25.22
C ALA A 126 -8.72 -2.55 24.96
N LEU A 127 -8.98 -3.01 23.73
CA LEU A 127 -10.24 -3.64 23.35
C LEU A 127 -10.43 -4.99 24.05
N GLU A 128 -9.39 -5.80 24.19
CA GLU A 128 -9.40 -7.06 24.95
C GLU A 128 -9.73 -6.83 26.43
N ASN A 129 -9.30 -5.70 26.99
CA ASN A 129 -9.64 -5.27 28.35
C ASN A 129 -11.05 -4.65 28.47
N GLY A 130 -11.80 -4.55 27.36
CA GLY A 130 -13.14 -3.96 27.30
C GLY A 130 -13.17 -2.43 27.27
N ASP A 131 -12.02 -1.77 27.03
CA ASP A 131 -11.96 -0.32 26.89
C ASP A 131 -12.26 0.10 25.45
N GLU A 132 -13.54 0.18 25.10
CA GLU A 132 -13.98 0.67 23.79
C GLU A 132 -13.77 2.18 23.59
N SER A 133 -13.34 2.93 24.62
CA SER A 133 -13.16 4.38 24.49
C SER A 133 -12.03 4.73 23.51
N VAL A 134 -11.07 3.83 23.31
CA VAL A 134 -9.98 3.96 22.32
C VAL A 134 -10.49 4.10 20.89
N LEU A 135 -11.65 3.52 20.56
CA LEU A 135 -12.25 3.63 19.23
C LEU A 135 -12.71 5.06 18.88
N ARG A 136 -12.81 5.94 19.88
CA ARG A 136 -13.15 7.37 19.71
C ARG A 136 -11.90 8.27 19.65
N SER A 137 -10.71 7.69 19.68
CA SER A 137 -9.45 8.44 19.56
C SER A 137 -9.23 8.93 18.12
N GLU A 138 -8.38 9.94 17.99
CA GLU A 138 -7.91 10.44 16.69
C GLU A 138 -7.14 9.36 15.92
N ASP A 139 -6.33 8.56 16.62
CA ASP A 139 -5.60 7.44 16.01
C ASP A 139 -6.55 6.38 15.42
N ALA A 140 -7.69 6.13 16.08
CA ALA A 140 -8.72 5.22 15.57
C ALA A 140 -9.46 5.81 14.35
N ASP A 141 -9.65 7.12 14.30
CA ASP A 141 -10.17 7.80 13.10
C ASP A 141 -9.19 7.68 11.92
N GLU A 142 -7.89 7.91 12.15
CA GLU A 142 -6.85 7.72 11.14
C GLU A 142 -6.80 6.28 10.62
N ALA A 143 -6.87 5.30 11.51
CA ALA A 143 -6.86 3.88 11.14
C ALA A 143 -8.06 3.53 10.25
N ARG A 144 -9.26 4.01 10.60
CA ARG A 144 -10.47 3.82 9.78
C ARG A 144 -10.33 4.48 8.40
N GLU A 145 -9.81 5.70 8.34
CA GLU A 145 -9.57 6.40 7.07
C GLU A 145 -8.59 5.63 6.18
N ALA A 146 -7.48 5.16 6.75
CA ALA A 146 -6.50 4.34 6.03
C ALA A 146 -7.12 3.05 5.49
N LEU A 147 -7.91 2.33 6.29
CA LEU A 147 -8.59 1.10 5.84
C LEU A 147 -9.64 1.37 4.75
N MET A 148 -10.38 2.48 4.86
CA MET A 148 -11.32 2.89 3.81
C MET A 148 -10.61 3.22 2.49
N ASP A 149 -9.47 3.91 2.57
CA ASP A 149 -8.62 4.17 1.41
C ASP A 149 -8.05 2.88 0.82
N ALA A 150 -7.62 1.93 1.67
CA ALA A 150 -7.15 0.62 1.26
C ALA A 150 -8.20 -0.10 0.40
N ILE A 151 -9.42 -0.23 0.92
CA ILE A 151 -10.55 -0.83 0.20
C ILE A 151 -10.78 -0.10 -1.13
N SER A 152 -10.82 1.24 -1.12
CA SER A 152 -11.06 2.03 -2.32
C SER A 152 -10.01 1.78 -3.41
N PHE A 153 -8.74 1.68 -3.03
CA PHE A 153 -7.65 1.43 -3.97
C PHE A 153 -7.66 -0.02 -4.48
N LEU A 154 -7.84 -1.00 -3.61
CA LEU A 154 -7.89 -2.41 -3.97
C LEU A 154 -9.07 -2.72 -4.89
N GLU A 155 -10.24 -2.13 -4.68
CA GLU A 155 -11.39 -2.27 -5.60
C GLU A 155 -11.12 -1.68 -6.99
N LYS A 156 -10.43 -0.55 -7.04
CA LYS A 156 -10.01 0.06 -8.32
C LYS A 156 -8.97 -0.81 -9.03
N ALA A 157 -8.08 -1.47 -8.28
CA ALA A 157 -7.10 -2.40 -8.81
C ALA A 157 -7.80 -3.65 -9.38
N LYS A 158 -8.71 -4.26 -8.62
CA LYS A 158 -9.55 -5.39 -9.05
C LYS A 158 -10.36 -5.07 -10.30
N SER A 159 -10.92 -3.86 -10.38
CA SER A 159 -11.67 -3.42 -11.57
C SER A 159 -10.80 -3.18 -12.81
N ALA A 160 -9.49 -2.95 -12.63
CA ALA A 160 -8.53 -2.70 -13.71
C ALA A 160 -7.85 -3.99 -14.21
N ALA A 161 -7.98 -5.11 -13.50
CA ALA A 161 -7.44 -6.41 -13.90
C ALA A 161 -8.22 -6.97 -15.10
N THR A 162 -7.77 -6.68 -16.32
CA THR A 162 -8.32 -7.26 -17.56
C THR A 162 -7.64 -8.59 -17.91
N SER A 163 -8.33 -9.70 -17.62
CA SER A 163 -8.42 -10.96 -18.38
C SER A 163 -7.16 -11.68 -18.89
N THR A 164 -5.95 -11.51 -18.34
CA THR A 164 -4.79 -12.21 -18.94
C THR A 164 -3.66 -12.78 -18.05
N ASP A 165 -3.68 -12.66 -16.71
CA ASP A 165 -2.75 -13.38 -15.80
C ASP A 165 -3.35 -13.55 -14.38
N MET A 166 -4.65 -13.88 -14.31
CA MET A 166 -5.52 -13.43 -13.22
C MET A 166 -5.55 -14.23 -11.92
N ASP A 167 -5.16 -15.51 -11.89
CA ASP A 167 -5.56 -16.35 -10.74
C ASP A 167 -4.83 -16.00 -9.43
N GLN A 168 -3.52 -15.68 -9.47
CA GLN A 168 -2.76 -15.38 -8.23
C GLN A 168 -2.94 -13.94 -7.74
N ASP A 169 -3.00 -12.99 -8.67
CA ASP A 169 -3.17 -11.57 -8.33
C ASP A 169 -4.59 -11.29 -7.80
N ASP A 170 -5.60 -12.01 -8.30
CA ASP A 170 -6.97 -11.89 -7.82
C ASP A 170 -7.14 -12.50 -6.42
N ASP A 171 -6.53 -13.65 -6.14
CA ASP A 171 -6.54 -14.29 -4.81
C ASP A 171 -5.90 -13.38 -3.74
N GLU A 172 -4.77 -12.74 -4.07
CA GLU A 172 -4.08 -11.83 -3.15
C GLU A 172 -4.87 -10.54 -2.93
N LEU A 173 -5.44 -9.95 -3.98
CA LEU A 173 -6.31 -8.77 -3.87
C LEU A 173 -7.57 -9.07 -3.04
N GLN A 174 -8.15 -10.25 -3.21
CA GLN A 174 -9.30 -10.71 -2.43
C GLN A 174 -8.93 -10.84 -0.95
N HIS A 175 -7.77 -11.42 -0.64
CA HIS A 175 -7.26 -11.52 0.72
C HIS A 175 -7.06 -10.14 1.36
N PHE A 176 -6.43 -9.19 0.66
CA PHE A 176 -6.25 -7.84 1.18
C PHE A 176 -7.57 -7.09 1.39
N LEU A 177 -8.56 -7.29 0.51
CA LEU A 177 -9.88 -6.70 0.67
C LEU A 177 -10.61 -7.28 1.89
N GLU A 178 -10.54 -8.59 2.07
CA GLU A 178 -11.11 -9.29 3.23
C GLU A 178 -10.50 -8.76 4.53
N GLU A 179 -9.16 -8.72 4.62
CA GLU A 179 -8.45 -8.20 5.79
C GLU A 179 -8.84 -6.74 6.09
N ALA A 180 -8.80 -5.87 5.08
CA ALA A 180 -9.18 -4.47 5.24
C ALA A 180 -10.61 -4.30 5.78
N LEU A 181 -11.55 -5.11 5.29
CA LEU A 181 -12.96 -5.07 5.69
C LEU A 181 -13.15 -5.58 7.13
N LEU A 182 -12.51 -6.69 7.50
CA LEU A 182 -12.57 -7.25 8.84
C LEU A 182 -11.98 -6.27 9.87
N THR A 183 -10.78 -5.75 9.61
CA THR A 183 -10.15 -4.78 10.51
C THR A 183 -10.99 -3.51 10.62
N LEU A 184 -11.55 -3.01 9.52
CA LEU A 184 -12.41 -1.82 9.55
C LEU A 184 -13.69 -2.08 10.35
N ALA A 185 -14.28 -3.27 10.23
CA ALA A 185 -15.45 -3.67 11.01
C ALA A 185 -15.14 -3.67 12.51
N ASN A 186 -14.00 -4.25 12.92
CA ASN A 186 -13.54 -4.27 14.31
C ASN A 186 -13.38 -2.86 14.90
N LEU A 187 -12.98 -1.87 14.08
CA LEU A 187 -12.82 -0.48 14.51
C LEU A 187 -14.11 0.36 14.39
N THR A 188 -15.22 -0.21 13.93
CA THR A 188 -16.47 0.52 13.65
C THR A 188 -17.43 0.48 14.84
N LEU A 189 -17.76 1.66 15.37
CA LEU A 189 -18.67 1.83 16.51
C LEU A 189 -20.15 1.61 16.18
N ASP A 190 -20.55 1.93 14.94
CA ASP A 190 -21.95 1.78 14.51
C ASP A 190 -22.22 0.31 14.16
N GLU A 191 -23.03 -0.34 14.98
CA GLU A 191 -23.32 -1.78 14.88
C GLU A 191 -23.81 -2.19 13.49
N LYS A 192 -24.72 -1.41 12.90
CA LYS A 192 -25.25 -1.70 11.57
C LYS A 192 -24.18 -1.62 10.50
N LYS A 193 -23.35 -0.57 10.51
CA LYS A 193 -22.23 -0.45 9.56
C LYS A 193 -21.20 -1.56 9.77
N ARG A 194 -20.94 -1.94 11.01
CA ARG A 194 -20.04 -3.06 11.35
C ARG A 194 -20.55 -4.38 10.76
N GLU A 195 -21.84 -4.69 10.94
CA GLU A 195 -22.48 -5.86 10.33
C GLU A 195 -22.41 -5.82 8.80
N ASP A 196 -22.70 -4.67 8.17
CA ASP A 196 -22.60 -4.50 6.72
C ASP A 196 -21.16 -4.77 6.21
N LEU A 197 -20.14 -4.38 6.97
CA LEU A 197 -18.73 -4.63 6.65
C LEU A 197 -18.36 -6.11 6.79
N TYR A 198 -18.80 -6.79 7.84
CA TYR A 198 -18.58 -8.23 8.01
C TYR A 198 -19.25 -9.05 6.91
N LEU A 199 -20.49 -8.73 6.54
CA LEU A 199 -21.19 -9.39 5.44
C LEU A 199 -20.45 -9.20 4.11
N ARG A 200 -19.85 -8.03 3.91
CA ARG A 200 -19.03 -7.76 2.73
C ARG A 200 -17.72 -8.55 2.76
N ALA A 201 -17.05 -8.66 3.91
CA ALA A 201 -15.85 -9.47 4.07
C ALA A 201 -16.13 -10.97 3.78
N GLN A 202 -17.21 -11.51 4.35
CA GLN A 202 -17.63 -12.89 4.10
C GLN A 202 -17.90 -13.16 2.62
N LYS A 203 -18.58 -12.23 1.94
CA LYS A 203 -18.83 -12.32 0.50
C LYS A 203 -17.53 -12.29 -0.29
N GLU A 204 -16.60 -11.42 0.10
CA GLU A 204 -15.29 -11.33 -0.53
C GLU A 204 -14.51 -12.62 -0.36
N SER A 205 -14.58 -13.30 0.80
CA SER A 205 -13.96 -14.60 1.07
C SER A 205 -14.60 -15.81 0.36
N GLY A 206 -15.66 -15.60 -0.45
CA GLY A 206 -16.42 -16.69 -1.05
C GLY A 206 -17.21 -17.55 -0.04
N GLY A 207 -17.47 -17.02 1.15
CA GLY A 207 -18.18 -17.71 2.23
C GLY A 207 -17.32 -18.63 3.09
N ALA A 208 -15.99 -18.54 3.03
CA ALA A 208 -15.09 -19.36 3.85
C ALA A 208 -15.07 -18.95 5.34
N ILE A 209 -15.39 -17.69 5.65
CA ILE A 209 -15.54 -17.20 7.02
C ILE A 209 -17.01 -17.32 7.43
N ASP A 210 -17.32 -18.16 8.41
CA ASP A 210 -18.63 -18.20 9.05
C ASP A 210 -18.60 -17.42 10.38
N LEU A 211 -18.98 -16.15 10.32
CA LEU A 211 -19.07 -15.27 11.51
C LEU A 211 -20.38 -15.48 12.29
N SER A 212 -21.25 -16.42 11.89
CA SER A 212 -22.56 -16.60 12.52
C SER A 212 -22.52 -17.32 13.88
N ASP A 213 -21.43 -18.03 14.19
CA ASP A 213 -21.27 -18.77 15.45
C ASP A 213 -20.70 -17.93 16.61
N GLU A 214 -20.06 -16.78 16.35
CA GLU A 214 -19.49 -15.92 17.41
C GLU A 214 -20.49 -14.90 18.01
N MET A 215 -21.66 -14.72 17.39
CA MET A 215 -22.66 -13.74 17.82
C MET A 215 -23.67 -14.24 18.86
N ASP A 216 -23.68 -15.54 19.18
CA ASP A 216 -24.63 -16.15 20.11
C ASP A 216 -24.13 -16.22 21.59
N GLU A 217 -22.93 -15.72 21.89
CA GLU A 217 -22.34 -15.76 23.25
C GLU A 217 -22.20 -14.41 23.99
N SER A 218 -22.76 -13.30 23.48
CA SER A 218 -22.75 -11.99 24.16
C SER A 218 -24.11 -11.53 24.68
#